data_AF-A0A0F9C0J9-F1
#
_entry.id   AF-A0A0F9C0J9-F1
#
_cell.length_a   1.000
_cell.length_b   1.000
_cell.length_c   1.000
_cell.angle_alpha   90.00
_cell.angle_beta   90.00
_cell.angle_gamma   90.00
#
_symmetry.space_group_name_H-M   'P 1'
#
loop_
_entity.id
_entity.type
_entity.pdbx_description
1 polymer ?
#
loop_
_entity_poly.entity_id
_entity_poly.type
_entity_poly.pdbx_seq_one_letter_code
_entity_poly.pdbx_strand_id
1 'polypeptide(L)'
;MLKFYKNASVMKKLLISPIVMTLMMTVIVVSIFINVTSVSSKIDDVVYDLAPDTDTAAKIMENIYAKRLQVKEYIKTSDDRSRQKFSEYAEQLNSLLSKAKQDIAAPERVMLLNEIISLNKQYDNAFFNIVVKDINKRNQVVSETLDKLGPLTEKTLSTVMINASRGSNLEASYNASQTLKHLLLARLYVFKYLDSNMDSSEQRVLSEIAETETWSKTLLDSLYEEEQLSLTRQVMQNMTQYKEGFEETVLAIKDRNKAITETLDVIGPQIAQNSSLLKNSVFEAMTLEGENAQTQLIKTEVVIIIVFLVSAIVGMFISFRLAKGLVNPINQINASIDQLAKGELTTRINLDSEDELGQLAKNFNRFVTELQQLVTEISSATERLSTAAEETSNITKETSENVFKQQNETSLVATAINEMTATVREVANNTEQASLAAAEGDDHAKSG
;
A
#
# COMPACT_ATOMS: atom_id res chain seq x y z
N MET A 1 -15.31 -17.08 -35.79
CA MET A 1 -16.19 -16.15 -35.04
C MET A 1 -17.22 -15.40 -35.90
N LEU A 2 -16.88 -14.89 -37.09
CA LEU A 2 -17.79 -14.05 -37.90
C LEU A 2 -19.10 -14.73 -38.35
N LYS A 3 -19.07 -16.01 -38.79
CA LYS A 3 -20.29 -16.76 -39.16
C LYS A 3 -21.19 -17.09 -37.96
N PHE A 4 -20.57 -17.43 -36.82
CA PHE A 4 -21.29 -17.78 -35.59
C PHE A 4 -22.04 -16.57 -35.02
N TYR A 5 -21.43 -15.38 -35.06
CA TYR A 5 -22.09 -14.15 -34.63
C TYR A 5 -23.23 -13.76 -35.55
N LYS A 6 -23.09 -13.93 -36.87
CA LYS A 6 -24.13 -13.54 -37.85
C LYS A 6 -25.45 -14.29 -37.59
N ASN A 7 -25.39 -15.60 -37.34
CA ASN A 7 -26.58 -16.46 -37.19
C ASN A 7 -27.00 -16.69 -35.72
N ALA A 8 -26.36 -16.03 -34.75
CA ALA A 8 -26.78 -16.12 -33.36
C ALA A 8 -28.09 -15.35 -33.11
N SER A 9 -28.96 -15.87 -32.25
CA SER A 9 -30.15 -15.18 -31.76
C SER A 9 -29.83 -13.78 -31.22
N VAL A 10 -30.72 -12.82 -31.38
CA VAL A 10 -30.65 -11.47 -30.82
C VAL A 10 -30.29 -11.47 -29.34
N MET A 11 -30.90 -12.37 -28.54
CA MET A 11 -30.62 -12.49 -27.11
C MET A 11 -29.16 -12.88 -26.81
N LYS A 12 -28.62 -13.90 -27.50
CA LYS A 12 -27.20 -14.28 -27.39
C LYS A 12 -26.28 -13.13 -27.78
N LYS A 13 -26.61 -12.39 -28.84
CA LYS A 13 -25.83 -11.20 -29.26
C LYS A 13 -25.80 -10.14 -28.14
N LEU A 14 -26.96 -9.84 -27.56
CA LEU A 14 -27.12 -8.84 -26.50
C LEU A 14 -26.40 -9.21 -25.19
N LEU A 15 -26.33 -10.50 -24.85
CA LEU A 15 -25.66 -10.99 -23.65
C LEU A 15 -24.13 -11.04 -23.74
N ILE A 16 -23.54 -11.08 -24.94
CA ILE A 16 -22.08 -11.13 -25.11
C ILE A 16 -21.39 -9.91 -24.48
N SER A 17 -21.93 -8.71 -24.71
CA SER A 17 -21.35 -7.46 -24.17
C SER A 17 -21.29 -7.44 -22.64
N PRO A 18 -22.41 -7.60 -21.89
CA PRO A 18 -22.38 -7.60 -20.44
C PRO A 18 -21.54 -8.74 -19.87
N ILE A 19 -21.58 -9.95 -20.44
CA ILE A 19 -20.74 -11.07 -19.97
C ILE A 19 -19.25 -10.73 -20.08
N VAL A 20 -18.82 -10.22 -21.24
CA VAL A 20 -17.41 -9.83 -21.45
C VAL A 20 -17.03 -8.68 -20.52
N MET A 21 -17.87 -7.65 -20.37
CA MET A 21 -17.60 -6.55 -19.45
C MET A 21 -17.50 -7.03 -18.01
N THR A 22 -18.42 -7.88 -17.53
CA THR A 22 -18.36 -8.41 -16.16
C THR A 22 -17.11 -9.26 -15.95
N LEU A 23 -16.71 -10.07 -16.93
CA LEU A 23 -15.48 -10.86 -16.86
C LEU A 23 -14.25 -9.94 -16.76
N MET A 24 -14.15 -8.90 -17.61
CA MET A 24 -13.04 -7.95 -17.57
C MET A 24 -13.01 -7.16 -16.27
N MET A 25 -14.18 -6.71 -15.78
CA MET A 25 -14.31 -6.03 -14.49
C MET A 25 -13.85 -6.93 -13.34
N THR A 26 -14.20 -8.21 -13.38
CA THR A 26 -13.76 -9.19 -12.38
C THR A 26 -12.25 -9.37 -12.40
N VAL A 27 -11.63 -9.46 -13.59
CA VAL A 27 -10.16 -9.56 -13.74
C VAL A 27 -9.47 -8.32 -13.18
N ILE A 28 -10.01 -7.12 -13.40
CA ILE A 28 -9.48 -5.87 -12.83
C ILE A 28 -9.56 -5.93 -11.31
N VAL A 29 -10.73 -6.26 -10.75
CA VAL A 29 -10.93 -6.30 -9.28
C VAL A 29 -10.01 -7.34 -8.63
N VAL A 30 -9.90 -8.54 -9.19
CA VAL A 30 -9.01 -9.59 -8.67
C VAL A 30 -7.54 -9.16 -8.75
N SER A 31 -7.12 -8.55 -9.86
CA SER A 31 -5.76 -8.03 -10.01
C SER A 31 -5.44 -6.94 -9.00
N ILE A 32 -6.38 -6.00 -8.79
CA ILE A 32 -6.24 -4.95 -7.76
C ILE A 32 -6.12 -5.59 -6.38
N PHE A 33 -7.01 -6.53 -6.06
CA PHE A 33 -7.04 -7.18 -4.75
C PHE A 33 -5.72 -7.89 -4.42
N ILE A 34 -5.20 -8.72 -5.33
CA ILE A 34 -3.93 -9.45 -5.13
C ILE A 34 -2.75 -8.49 -4.94
N ASN A 35 -2.69 -7.40 -5.71
CA ASN A 35 -1.59 -6.44 -5.60
C ASN A 35 -1.67 -5.61 -4.33
N VAL A 36 -2.87 -5.15 -3.95
CA VAL A 36 -3.08 -4.39 -2.71
C VAL A 36 -2.71 -5.25 -1.49
N THR A 37 -3.10 -6.52 -1.45
CA THR A 37 -2.70 -7.42 -0.35
C THR A 37 -1.19 -7.67 -0.33
N SER A 38 -0.54 -7.82 -1.49
CA SER A 38 0.92 -7.97 -1.56
C SER A 38 1.67 -6.72 -1.08
N VAL A 39 1.19 -5.52 -1.43
CA VAL A 39 1.79 -4.26 -0.95
C VAL A 39 1.54 -4.08 0.55
N SER A 40 0.33 -4.39 1.02
CA SER A 40 -0.01 -4.34 2.45
C SER A 40 0.96 -5.19 3.28
N SER A 41 1.24 -6.42 2.85
CA SER A 41 2.18 -7.31 3.55
C SER A 41 3.59 -6.70 3.67
N LYS A 42 4.09 -6.04 2.62
CA LYS A 42 5.43 -5.40 2.68
C LYS A 42 5.44 -4.17 3.57
N ILE A 43 4.34 -3.42 3.60
CA ILE A 43 4.18 -2.30 4.53
C ILE A 43 4.15 -2.83 5.96
N ASP A 44 3.49 -3.97 6.20
CA ASP A 44 3.47 -4.60 7.52
C ASP A 44 4.88 -5.00 7.96
N ASP A 45 5.71 -5.60 7.09
CA ASP A 45 7.12 -5.92 7.40
C ASP A 45 7.92 -4.65 7.77
N VAL A 46 7.71 -3.54 7.06
CA VAL A 46 8.37 -2.26 7.35
C VAL A 46 7.91 -1.67 8.69
N VAL A 47 6.60 -1.67 8.95
CA VAL A 47 5.99 -0.99 10.10
C VAL A 47 6.14 -1.79 11.38
N TYR A 48 5.97 -3.11 11.32
CA TYR A 48 5.90 -3.96 12.52
C TYR A 48 7.19 -4.71 12.82
N ASP A 49 8.07 -4.92 11.83
CA ASP A 49 9.36 -5.58 12.08
C ASP A 49 10.52 -4.57 12.02
N LEU A 50 10.72 -3.88 10.89
CA LEU A 50 11.94 -3.10 10.67
C LEU A 50 11.99 -1.74 11.40
N ALA A 51 10.87 -1.03 11.51
CA ALA A 51 10.84 0.26 12.20
C ALA A 51 11.11 0.12 13.72
N PRO A 52 10.49 -0.84 14.46
CA PRO A 52 10.81 -1.10 15.86
C PRO A 52 12.27 -1.56 16.07
N ASP A 53 12.83 -2.35 15.15
CA ASP A 53 14.23 -2.75 15.18
C ASP A 53 15.18 -1.54 15.07
N THR A 54 14.82 -0.56 14.23
CA THR A 54 15.60 0.67 14.05
C THR A 54 15.60 1.52 15.32
N ASP A 55 14.43 1.70 15.94
CA ASP A 55 14.29 2.38 17.24
C ASP A 55 15.07 1.65 18.35
N THR A 56 15.01 0.32 18.36
CA THR A 56 15.75 -0.50 19.33
C THR A 56 17.27 -0.32 19.17
N ALA A 57 17.78 -0.36 17.94
CA ALA A 57 19.20 -0.12 17.67
C ALA A 57 19.65 1.30 18.07
N ALA A 58 18.80 2.30 17.87
CA ALA A 58 19.08 3.68 18.31
C ALA A 58 19.12 3.80 19.84
N LYS A 59 18.17 3.19 20.57
CA LYS A 59 18.14 3.19 22.03
C LYS A 59 19.30 2.41 22.66
N ILE A 60 19.74 1.32 22.02
CA ILE A 60 20.97 0.61 22.41
C ILE A 60 22.16 1.59 22.36
N MET A 61 22.33 2.29 21.23
CA MET A 61 23.40 3.26 21.03
C MET A 61 23.35 4.41 22.05
N GLU A 62 22.17 4.97 22.31
CA GLU A 62 21.95 6.02 23.30
C GLU A 62 22.41 5.57 24.71
N ASN A 63 21.97 4.39 25.14
CA ASN A 63 22.35 3.84 26.45
C ASN A 63 23.86 3.59 26.58
N ILE A 64 24.51 3.14 25.50
CA ILE A 64 25.97 2.96 25.49
C ILE A 64 26.68 4.31 25.70
N TYR A 65 26.25 5.37 25.01
CA TYR A 65 26.82 6.70 25.21
C TYR A 65 26.56 7.24 26.62
N ALA A 66 25.35 7.04 27.14
CA ALA A 66 24.99 7.44 28.50
C ALA A 66 25.85 6.74 29.55
N LYS A 67 26.05 5.41 29.43
CA LYS A 67 26.95 4.63 30.27
C LYS A 67 28.39 5.15 30.20
N ARG A 68 28.92 5.35 28.99
CA ARG A 68 30.28 5.87 28.78
C ARG A 68 30.48 7.24 29.43
N LEU A 69 29.46 8.11 29.39
CA LEU A 69 29.48 9.39 30.07
C LEU A 69 29.55 9.21 31.59
N GLN A 70 28.76 8.30 32.17
CA GLN A 70 28.80 8.02 33.61
C GLN A 70 30.15 7.43 34.05
N VAL A 71 30.78 6.58 33.22
CA VAL A 71 32.15 6.09 33.48
C VAL A 71 33.13 7.25 33.57
N LYS A 72 33.11 8.18 32.60
CA LYS A 72 33.99 9.36 32.61
C LYS A 72 33.76 10.24 33.83
N GLU A 73 32.49 10.47 34.19
CA GLU A 73 32.14 11.27 35.36
C GLU A 73 32.58 10.58 36.66
N TYR A 74 32.41 9.27 36.77
CA TYR A 74 32.87 8.50 37.92
C TYR A 74 34.39 8.51 38.05
N ILE A 75 35.15 8.32 36.97
CA ILE A 75 36.61 8.38 36.99
C ILE A 75 37.10 9.76 37.46
N LYS A 76 36.39 10.83 37.06
CA LYS A 76 36.74 12.21 37.41
C LYS A 76 36.39 12.56 38.86
N THR A 77 35.23 12.12 39.35
CA THR A 77 34.65 12.61 40.61
C THR A 77 34.67 11.59 41.75
N SER A 78 34.79 10.30 41.43
CA SER A 78 34.52 9.18 42.34
C SER A 78 33.14 9.25 43.02
N ASP A 79 32.17 9.95 42.40
CA ASP A 79 30.83 10.13 42.96
C ASP A 79 29.95 8.89 42.71
N ASP A 80 29.40 8.34 43.80
CA ASP A 80 28.50 7.20 43.76
C ASP A 80 27.23 7.45 42.93
N ARG A 81 26.80 8.71 42.75
CA ARG A 81 25.67 9.04 41.87
C ARG A 81 25.91 8.64 40.42
N SER A 82 27.14 8.82 39.92
CA SER A 82 27.51 8.41 38.55
C SER A 82 27.49 6.89 38.42
N ARG A 83 27.92 6.17 39.47
CA ARG A 83 27.84 4.70 39.53
C ARG A 83 26.38 4.20 39.50
N GLN A 84 25.49 4.85 40.25
CA GLN A 84 24.06 4.50 40.25
C GLN A 84 23.41 4.74 38.87
N LYS A 85 23.65 5.90 38.26
CA LYS A 85 23.17 6.19 36.89
C LYS A 85 23.71 5.21 35.87
N PHE A 86 24.97 4.78 36.01
CA PHE A 86 25.51 3.72 35.17
C PHE A 86 24.68 2.44 35.29
N SER A 87 24.37 2.00 36.52
CA SER A 87 23.54 0.81 36.76
C SER A 87 22.16 0.91 36.10
N GLU A 88 21.51 2.07 36.20
CA GLU A 88 20.20 2.32 35.55
C GLU A 88 20.28 2.13 34.03
N TYR A 89 21.26 2.76 33.37
CA TYR A 89 21.45 2.59 31.93
C TYR A 89 21.91 1.18 31.56
N ALA A 90 22.67 0.50 32.42
CA ALA A 90 23.06 -0.88 32.18
C ALA A 90 21.86 -1.83 32.22
N GLU A 91 20.92 -1.63 33.15
CA GLU A 91 19.67 -2.39 33.23
C GLU A 91 18.78 -2.14 32.02
N GLN A 92 18.59 -0.88 31.63
CA GLN A 92 17.84 -0.51 30.43
C GLN A 92 18.44 -1.13 29.17
N LEU A 93 19.77 -1.04 29.01
CA LEU A 93 20.48 -1.64 27.89
C LEU A 93 20.33 -3.16 27.86
N ASN A 94 20.46 -3.84 28.99
CA ASN A 94 20.28 -5.29 29.06
C ASN A 94 18.85 -5.73 28.71
N SER A 95 17.84 -4.94 29.10
CA SER A 95 16.45 -5.16 28.70
C SER A 95 16.28 -5.00 27.18
N LEU A 96 16.81 -3.92 26.59
CA LEU A 96 16.78 -3.66 25.15
C LEU A 96 17.48 -4.78 24.36
N LEU A 97 18.67 -5.21 24.80
CA LEU A 97 19.41 -6.29 24.15
C LEU A 97 18.68 -7.63 24.24
N SER A 98 18.00 -7.89 25.35
CA SER A 98 17.20 -9.12 25.52
C SER A 98 16.00 -9.13 24.59
N LYS A 99 15.31 -7.99 24.45
CA LYS A 99 14.20 -7.81 23.51
C LYS A 99 14.68 -7.93 22.06
N ALA A 100 15.74 -7.20 21.69
CA ALA A 100 16.33 -7.28 20.35
C ALA A 100 16.71 -8.72 19.97
N LYS A 101 17.14 -9.54 20.93
CA LYS A 101 17.51 -10.94 20.67
C LYS A 101 16.31 -11.84 20.38
N GLN A 102 15.12 -11.46 20.84
CA GLN A 102 13.87 -12.18 20.56
C GLN A 102 13.28 -11.74 19.22
N ASP A 103 13.34 -10.44 18.94
CA ASP A 103 12.66 -9.83 17.79
C ASP A 103 13.51 -9.93 16.50
N ILE A 104 14.83 -9.77 16.59
CA ILE A 104 15.72 -9.74 15.43
C ILE A 104 16.18 -11.15 15.05
N ALA A 105 15.69 -11.66 13.91
CA ALA A 105 16.03 -13.00 13.41
C ALA A 105 17.09 -13.04 12.31
N ALA A 106 17.36 -11.91 11.63
CA ALA A 106 18.28 -11.87 10.49
C ALA A 106 19.72 -12.30 10.90
N PRO A 107 20.35 -13.30 10.24
CA PRO A 107 21.60 -13.91 10.70
C PRO A 107 22.74 -12.92 10.95
N GLU A 108 22.95 -11.97 10.04
CA GLU A 108 23.98 -10.93 10.17
C GLU A 108 23.74 -10.04 11.41
N ARG A 109 22.48 -9.66 11.64
CA ARG A 109 22.10 -8.80 12.78
C ARG A 109 22.19 -9.55 14.11
N VAL A 110 21.87 -10.84 14.11
CA VAL A 110 22.05 -11.72 15.27
C VAL A 110 23.53 -11.83 15.64
N MET A 111 24.44 -11.91 14.66
CA MET A 111 25.89 -11.89 14.93
C MET A 111 26.32 -10.58 15.58
N LEU A 112 25.93 -9.43 15.02
CA LEU A 112 26.21 -8.11 15.58
C LEU A 112 25.66 -7.98 17.00
N LEU A 113 24.42 -8.41 17.23
CA LEU A 113 23.78 -8.33 18.53
C LEU A 113 24.47 -9.20 19.58
N ASN A 114 24.90 -10.42 19.23
CA ASN A 114 25.66 -11.27 20.14
C ASN A 114 27.02 -10.66 20.49
N GLU A 115 27.68 -10.00 19.54
CA GLU A 115 28.93 -9.28 19.80
C GLU A 115 28.70 -8.09 20.74
N ILE A 116 27.66 -7.27 20.48
CA ILE A 116 27.24 -6.16 21.36
C ILE A 116 26.98 -6.67 22.78
N ILE A 117 26.24 -7.77 22.95
CA ILE A 117 25.94 -8.36 24.26
C ILE A 117 27.22 -8.80 24.98
N SER A 118 28.11 -9.51 24.28
CA SER A 118 29.38 -9.99 24.84
C SER A 118 30.27 -8.83 25.29
N LEU A 119 30.45 -7.83 24.42
CA LEU A 119 31.23 -6.64 24.69
C LEU A 119 30.62 -5.80 25.82
N ASN A 120 29.30 -5.66 25.86
CA ASN A 120 28.61 -4.94 26.94
C ASN A 120 28.87 -5.59 28.31
N LYS A 121 28.85 -6.93 28.37
CA LYS A 121 29.17 -7.66 29.61
C LYS A 121 30.62 -7.44 30.06
N GLN A 122 31.57 -7.41 29.11
CA GLN A 122 32.97 -7.10 29.41
C GLN A 122 33.14 -5.66 29.89
N TYR A 123 32.44 -4.71 29.26
CA TYR A 123 32.44 -3.31 29.63
C TYR A 123 31.92 -3.09 31.05
N ASP A 124 30.79 -3.72 31.40
CA ASP A 124 30.19 -3.65 32.74
C ASP A 124 31.09 -4.27 33.81
N ASN A 125 31.72 -5.40 33.48
CA ASN A 125 32.67 -6.05 34.38
C ASN A 125 33.91 -5.17 34.64
N ALA A 126 34.50 -4.61 33.59
CA ALA A 126 35.67 -3.73 33.71
C ALA A 126 35.36 -2.48 34.54
N PHE A 127 34.16 -1.90 34.37
CA PHE A 127 33.77 -0.75 35.18
C PHE A 127 33.57 -1.10 36.66
N PHE A 128 32.74 -2.10 36.98
CA PHE A 128 32.40 -2.38 38.39
C PHE A 128 33.49 -3.15 39.15
N ASN A 129 34.06 -4.19 38.53
CA ASN A 129 34.93 -5.12 39.24
C ASN A 129 36.40 -4.73 39.21
N ILE A 130 36.78 -3.77 38.35
CA ILE A 130 38.14 -3.24 38.27
C ILE A 130 38.10 -1.74 38.62
N VAL A 131 37.52 -0.88 37.79
CA VAL A 131 37.62 0.58 37.97
C VAL A 131 37.01 1.06 39.30
N VAL A 132 35.76 0.70 39.60
CA VAL A 132 35.09 1.09 40.85
C VAL A 132 35.82 0.51 42.07
N LYS A 133 36.15 -0.78 42.00
CA LYS A 133 36.88 -1.49 43.06
C LYS A 133 38.22 -0.82 43.37
N ASP A 134 39.02 -0.54 42.35
CA ASP A 134 40.38 -0.03 42.50
C ASP A 134 40.40 1.45 42.90
N ILE A 135 39.42 2.25 42.44
CA ILE A 135 39.22 3.62 42.94
C ILE A 135 38.88 3.59 44.43
N ASN A 136 37.96 2.73 44.86
CA ASN A 136 37.58 2.61 46.28
C ASN A 136 38.76 2.12 47.12
N LYS A 137 39.51 1.13 46.62
CA LYS A 137 40.70 0.62 47.27
C LYS A 137 41.77 1.69 47.43
N ARG A 138 42.06 2.44 46.37
CA ARG A 138 42.97 3.61 46.40
C ARG A 138 42.50 4.63 47.42
N ASN A 139 41.22 5.00 47.43
CA ASN A 139 40.69 6.00 48.36
C ASN A 139 40.78 5.55 49.82
N GLN A 140 40.51 4.27 50.07
CA GLN A 140 40.67 3.69 51.39
C GLN A 140 42.14 3.74 51.84
N VAL A 141 43.07 3.23 51.04
CA VAL A 141 44.49 3.16 51.41
C VAL A 141 45.09 4.57 51.60
N VAL A 142 44.72 5.53 50.75
CA VAL A 142 45.15 6.93 50.90
C VAL A 142 44.65 7.52 52.22
N SER A 143 43.34 7.40 52.50
CA SER A 143 42.74 8.04 53.68
C SER A 143 43.07 7.33 55.01
N GLU A 144 43.18 6.01 55.00
CA GLU A 144 43.39 5.20 56.20
C GLU A 144 44.87 5.02 56.53
N THR A 145 45.75 5.03 55.54
CA THR A 145 47.19 4.76 55.70
C THR A 145 48.03 6.00 55.40
N LEU A 146 48.02 6.50 54.17
CA LEU A 146 48.97 7.55 53.74
C LEU A 146 48.71 8.89 54.44
N ASP A 147 47.45 9.32 54.51
CA ASP A 147 47.04 10.59 55.12
C ASP A 147 47.18 10.58 56.65
N LYS A 148 47.26 9.41 57.28
CA LYS A 148 47.47 9.27 58.73
C LYS A 148 48.95 9.10 59.08
N LEU A 149 49.62 8.13 58.45
CA LEU A 149 51.00 7.79 58.76
C LEU A 149 51.99 8.86 58.29
N GLY A 150 51.75 9.52 57.16
CA GLY A 150 52.63 10.57 56.65
C GLY A 150 52.80 11.74 57.65
N PRO A 151 51.72 12.40 58.09
CA PRO A 151 51.78 13.45 59.11
C PRO A 151 52.24 12.95 60.49
N LEU A 152 51.80 11.76 60.90
CA LEU A 152 52.22 11.20 62.19
C LEU A 152 53.75 10.99 62.23
N THR A 153 54.30 10.40 61.18
CA THR A 153 55.75 10.13 61.08
C THR A 153 56.56 11.41 61.00
N GLU A 154 56.07 12.41 60.27
CA GLU A 154 56.65 13.76 60.24
C GLU A 154 56.73 14.35 61.65
N LYS A 155 55.62 14.35 62.40
CA LYS A 155 55.57 14.88 63.76
C LYS A 155 56.49 14.11 64.72
N THR A 156 56.54 12.79 64.61
CA THR A 156 57.44 11.95 65.43
C THR A 156 58.91 12.27 65.13
N LEU A 157 59.30 12.37 63.85
CA LEU A 157 60.66 12.76 63.46
C LEU A 157 61.02 14.17 63.91
N SER A 158 60.10 15.13 63.78
CA SER A 158 60.27 16.50 64.28
C SER A 158 60.50 16.52 65.80
N THR A 159 59.83 15.64 66.55
CA THR A 159 60.04 15.48 68.01
C THR A 159 61.43 14.91 68.32
N VAL A 160 61.84 13.86 67.61
CA VAL A 160 63.19 13.27 67.75
C VAL A 160 64.27 14.32 67.45
N MET A 161 64.12 15.08 66.36
CA MET A 161 65.03 16.15 65.96
C MET A 161 65.15 17.23 67.04
N ILE A 162 64.03 17.76 67.53
CA ILE A 162 64.01 18.82 68.56
C ILE A 162 64.64 18.33 69.86
N ASN A 163 64.31 17.10 70.28
CA ASN A 163 64.86 16.54 71.51
C ASN A 163 66.37 16.28 71.38
N ALA A 164 66.85 15.78 70.24
CA ALA A 164 68.27 15.59 69.98
C ALA A 164 69.03 16.93 70.02
N SER A 165 68.46 17.98 69.43
CA SER A 165 69.00 19.34 69.49
C SER A 165 69.08 19.87 70.93
N ARG A 166 68.01 19.72 71.73
CA ARG A 166 67.97 20.11 73.14
C ARG A 166 68.98 19.33 73.99
N GLY A 167 69.17 18.04 73.69
CA GLY A 167 70.17 17.18 74.32
C GLY A 167 71.61 17.45 73.83
N SER A 168 71.85 18.48 73.02
CA SER A 168 73.16 18.81 72.42
C SER A 168 73.75 17.71 71.53
N ASN A 169 72.94 16.76 71.07
CA ASN A 169 73.32 15.74 70.09
C ASN A 169 73.08 16.27 68.67
N LEU A 170 74.04 17.06 68.18
CA LEU A 170 73.98 17.70 66.85
C LEU A 170 73.94 16.68 65.71
N GLU A 171 74.62 15.55 65.86
CA GLU A 171 74.65 14.49 64.85
C GLU A 171 73.26 13.85 64.68
N ALA A 172 72.63 13.43 65.78
CA ALA A 172 71.27 12.90 65.73
C ALA A 172 70.25 13.94 65.24
N SER A 173 70.40 15.21 65.63
CA SER A 173 69.52 16.28 65.11
C SER A 173 69.68 16.46 63.60
N TYR A 174 70.91 16.40 63.07
CA TYR A 174 71.17 16.47 61.63
C TYR A 174 70.61 15.25 60.89
N ASN A 175 70.85 14.04 61.41
CA ASN A 175 70.34 12.80 60.83
C ASN A 175 68.81 12.82 60.79
N ALA A 176 68.15 13.23 61.88
CA ALA A 176 66.69 13.39 61.93
C ALA A 176 66.18 14.43 60.91
N SER A 177 66.91 15.53 60.71
CA SER A 177 66.58 16.52 59.67
C SER A 177 66.71 15.94 58.25
N GLN A 178 67.73 15.14 57.96
CA GLN A 178 67.87 14.48 56.65
C GLN A 178 66.75 13.46 56.42
N THR A 179 66.44 12.63 57.44
CA THR A 179 65.30 11.71 57.40
C THR A 179 64.00 12.47 57.11
N LEU A 180 63.76 13.58 57.81
CA LEU A 180 62.58 14.42 57.62
C LEU A 180 62.50 15.00 56.20
N LYS A 181 63.62 15.48 55.65
CA LYS A 181 63.68 16.00 54.27
C LYS A 181 63.25 14.94 53.25
N HIS A 182 63.80 13.74 53.35
CA HIS A 182 63.48 12.63 52.44
C HIS A 182 62.03 12.16 52.62
N LEU A 183 61.51 12.14 53.85
CA LEU A 183 60.08 11.87 54.10
C LEU A 183 59.17 12.91 53.41
N LEU A 184 59.48 14.20 53.55
CA LEU A 184 58.68 15.26 52.94
C LEU A 184 58.72 15.20 51.41
N LEU A 185 59.87 14.88 50.82
CA LEU A 185 60.01 14.65 49.39
C LEU A 185 59.23 13.42 48.94
N ALA A 186 59.30 12.30 49.68
CA ALA A 186 58.49 11.12 49.41
C ALA A 186 56.98 11.49 49.40
N ARG A 187 56.50 12.19 50.43
CA ARG A 187 55.09 12.64 50.51
C ARG A 187 54.70 13.57 49.36
N LEU A 188 55.57 14.49 48.96
CA LEU A 188 55.35 15.36 47.79
C LEU A 188 55.19 14.54 46.51
N TYR A 189 56.06 13.56 46.29
CA TYR A 189 55.99 12.72 45.09
C TYR A 189 54.86 11.70 45.14
N VAL A 190 54.40 11.28 46.32
CA VAL A 190 53.14 10.53 46.47
C VAL A 190 51.99 11.38 45.97
N PHE A 191 51.88 12.63 46.41
CA PHE A 191 50.84 13.54 45.92
C PHE A 191 50.91 13.74 44.41
N LYS A 192 52.11 13.96 43.85
CA LYS A 192 52.30 14.07 42.40
C LYS A 192 51.92 12.79 41.66
N TYR A 193 52.22 11.62 42.22
CA TYR A 193 51.82 10.35 41.64
C TYR A 193 50.29 10.17 41.66
N LEU A 194 49.63 10.50 42.77
CA LEU A 194 48.18 10.41 42.91
C LEU A 194 47.41 11.30 41.92
N ASP A 195 48.01 12.41 41.50
CA ASP A 195 47.46 13.33 40.51
C ASP A 195 47.79 12.92 39.06
N SER A 196 49.06 12.63 38.78
CA SER A 196 49.57 12.41 37.42
C SER A 196 49.61 10.96 36.96
N ASN A 197 49.63 9.99 37.88
CA ASN A 197 49.84 8.56 37.66
C ASN A 197 51.13 8.23 36.86
N MET A 198 52.15 9.09 36.90
CA MET A 198 53.40 8.89 36.13
C MET A 198 54.38 7.96 36.85
N ASP A 199 54.93 6.98 36.14
CA ASP A 199 55.96 6.06 36.66
C ASP A 199 57.21 6.79 37.19
N SER A 200 57.55 7.95 36.64
CA SER A 200 58.67 8.78 37.14
C SER A 200 58.42 9.30 38.56
N SER A 201 57.17 9.61 38.90
CA SER A 201 56.79 10.00 40.27
C SER A 201 56.85 8.80 41.21
N GLU A 202 56.38 7.62 40.77
CA GLU A 202 56.49 6.37 41.53
C GLU A 202 57.94 6.04 41.88
N GLN A 203 58.83 6.03 40.87
CA GLN A 203 60.26 5.80 41.08
C GLN A 203 60.87 6.78 42.06
N ARG A 204 60.45 8.05 41.99
CA ARG A 204 60.94 9.07 42.94
C ARG A 204 60.43 8.83 44.36
N VAL A 205 59.17 8.43 44.55
CA VAL A 205 58.66 8.05 45.88
C VAL A 205 59.49 6.92 46.46
N LEU A 206 59.67 5.82 45.71
CA LEU A 206 60.40 4.66 46.19
C LEU A 206 61.86 4.98 46.53
N SER A 207 62.51 5.84 45.73
CA SER A 207 63.86 6.33 46.02
C SER A 207 63.92 7.16 47.30
N GLU A 208 62.99 8.09 47.50
CA GLU A 208 62.96 8.94 48.71
C GLU A 208 62.59 8.15 49.97
N ILE A 209 61.74 7.13 49.86
CA ILE A 209 61.47 6.19 50.95
C ILE A 209 62.74 5.41 51.31
N ALA A 210 63.50 4.90 50.33
CA ALA A 210 64.74 4.19 50.59
C ALA A 210 65.81 5.08 51.27
N GLU A 211 65.91 6.35 50.86
CA GLU A 211 66.75 7.35 51.54
C GLU A 211 66.26 7.60 52.97
N THR A 212 64.94 7.72 53.17
CA THR A 212 64.34 7.89 54.52
C THR A 212 64.69 6.70 55.42
N GLU A 213 64.60 5.47 54.92
CA GLU A 213 64.97 4.25 55.66
C GLU A 213 66.46 4.23 56.00
N THR A 214 67.32 4.65 55.06
CA THR A 214 68.77 4.70 55.25
C THR A 214 69.15 5.71 56.34
N TRP A 215 68.64 6.95 56.25
CA TRP A 215 68.87 7.98 57.26
C TRP A 215 68.23 7.65 58.61
N SER A 216 67.12 6.90 58.64
CA SER A 216 66.52 6.43 59.89
C SER A 216 67.42 5.43 60.64
N LYS A 217 68.15 4.57 59.91
CA LYS A 217 69.13 3.65 60.51
C LYS A 217 70.32 4.43 61.08
N THR A 218 70.89 5.35 60.31
CA THR A 218 71.98 6.23 60.78
C THR A 218 71.55 7.07 61.99
N LEU A 219 70.32 7.58 61.98
CA LEU A 219 69.73 8.27 63.14
C LEU A 219 69.70 7.36 64.35
N LEU A 220 69.18 6.14 64.22
CA LEU A 220 69.11 5.17 65.31
C LEU A 220 70.48 4.88 65.93
N ASP A 221 71.52 4.75 65.11
CA ASP A 221 72.90 4.52 65.56
C ASP A 221 73.50 5.73 66.32
N SER A 222 72.99 6.94 66.05
CA SER A 222 73.43 8.20 66.67
C SER A 222 72.67 8.59 67.94
N LEU A 223 71.68 7.79 68.37
CA LEU A 223 70.82 8.07 69.53
C LEU A 223 71.21 7.23 70.76
N TYR A 224 71.07 7.82 71.95
CA TYR A 224 71.40 7.16 73.22
C TYR A 224 70.21 7.06 74.18
N GLU A 225 69.21 7.93 74.07
CA GLU A 225 68.04 7.94 74.94
C GLU A 225 67.00 6.92 74.45
N GLU A 226 66.51 6.05 75.35
CA GLU A 226 65.58 4.97 74.99
C GLU A 226 64.26 5.50 74.41
N GLU A 227 63.79 6.66 74.88
CA GLU A 227 62.60 7.32 74.32
C GLU A 227 62.80 7.68 72.85
N GLN A 228 63.95 8.28 72.49
CA GLN A 228 64.25 8.66 71.11
C GLN A 228 64.49 7.44 70.21
N LEU A 229 65.13 6.39 70.75
CA LEU A 229 65.30 5.11 70.07
C LEU A 229 63.93 4.47 69.76
N SER A 230 63.02 4.46 70.74
CA SER A 230 61.65 3.96 70.56
C SER A 230 60.87 4.73 69.50
N LEU A 231 60.89 6.07 69.57
CA LEU A 231 60.24 6.93 68.57
C LEU A 231 60.83 6.73 67.16
N THR A 232 62.13 6.54 67.05
CA THR A 232 62.80 6.28 65.76
C THR A 232 62.44 4.90 65.20
N ARG A 233 62.35 3.87 66.05
CA ARG A 233 61.84 2.55 65.64
C ARG A 233 60.38 2.64 65.16
N GLN A 234 59.55 3.44 65.84
CA GLN A 234 58.18 3.69 65.41
C GLN A 234 58.12 4.39 64.04
N VAL A 235 59.00 5.36 63.79
CA VAL A 235 59.14 6.00 62.47
C VAL A 235 59.46 4.96 61.39
N MET A 236 60.42 4.08 61.64
CA MET A 236 60.78 3.02 60.67
C MET A 236 59.59 2.09 60.39
N GLN A 237 58.85 1.68 61.43
CA GLN A 237 57.66 0.86 61.27
C GLN A 237 56.56 1.58 60.46
N ASN A 238 56.29 2.84 60.77
CA ASN A 238 55.33 3.64 60.03
C ASN A 238 55.76 3.82 58.57
N MET A 239 57.06 3.96 58.31
CA MET A 239 57.59 4.08 56.94
C MET A 239 57.42 2.79 56.15
N THR A 240 57.60 1.63 56.76
CA THR A 240 57.30 0.33 56.12
C THR A 240 55.82 0.25 55.72
N GLN A 241 54.90 0.56 56.65
CA GLN A 241 53.46 0.56 56.36
C GLN A 241 53.06 1.62 55.33
N TYR A 242 53.69 2.80 55.37
CA TYR A 242 53.47 3.86 54.40
C TYR A 242 53.91 3.43 52.99
N LYS A 243 55.06 2.76 52.89
CA LYS A 243 55.55 2.19 51.62
C LYS A 243 54.61 1.12 51.08
N GLU A 244 54.20 0.17 51.91
CA GLU A 244 53.24 -0.89 51.52
C GLU A 244 51.92 -0.29 51.03
N GLY A 245 51.38 0.71 51.74
CA GLY A 245 50.18 1.43 51.31
C GLY A 245 50.38 2.19 50.00
N PHE A 246 51.56 2.76 49.77
CA PHE A 246 51.86 3.41 48.50
C PHE A 246 51.94 2.42 47.34
N GLU A 247 52.63 1.28 47.53
CA GLU A 247 52.74 0.23 46.52
C GLU A 247 51.37 -0.39 46.19
N GLU A 248 50.52 -0.60 47.21
CA GLU A 248 49.14 -1.05 47.00
C GLU A 248 48.31 -0.02 46.21
N THR A 249 48.53 1.26 46.46
CA THR A 249 47.88 2.36 45.71
C THR A 249 48.36 2.40 44.25
N VAL A 250 49.65 2.20 44.01
CA VAL A 250 50.25 2.11 42.66
C VAL A 250 49.62 0.97 41.87
N LEU A 251 49.50 -0.22 42.48
CA LEU A 251 48.89 -1.38 41.83
C LEU A 251 47.44 -1.10 41.43
N ALA A 252 46.62 -0.58 42.36
CA ALA A 252 45.24 -0.22 42.08
C ALA A 252 45.11 0.83 40.97
N ILE A 253 46.00 1.84 40.95
CA ILE A 253 46.01 2.87 39.90
C ILE A 253 46.41 2.27 38.54
N LYS A 254 47.40 1.38 38.49
CA LYS A 254 47.84 0.72 37.25
C LYS A 254 46.77 -0.20 36.68
N ASP A 255 46.15 -1.04 37.52
CA ASP A 255 45.06 -1.93 37.11
C ASP A 255 43.84 -1.15 36.61
N ARG A 256 43.44 -0.10 37.34
CA ARG A 256 42.40 0.85 36.90
C ARG A 256 42.75 1.47 35.54
N ASN A 257 43.95 2.02 35.40
CA ASN A 257 44.36 2.70 34.17
C ASN A 257 44.35 1.74 32.97
N LYS A 258 44.85 0.52 33.17
CA LYS A 258 44.82 -0.54 32.16
C LYS A 258 43.39 -0.90 31.75
N ALA A 259 42.48 -1.08 32.71
CA ALA A 259 41.07 -1.33 32.41
C ALA A 259 40.42 -0.18 31.65
N ILE A 260 40.79 1.07 31.94
CA ILE A 260 40.32 2.23 31.19
C ILE A 260 40.84 2.19 29.75
N THR A 261 42.17 2.15 29.55
CA THR A 261 42.79 2.36 28.25
C THR A 261 42.71 1.14 27.33
N GLU A 262 42.84 -0.07 27.86
CA GLU A 262 42.85 -1.30 27.07
C GLU A 262 41.46 -1.94 26.94
N THR A 263 40.52 -1.61 27.83
CA THR A 263 39.17 -2.22 27.82
C THR A 263 38.09 -1.18 27.57
N LEU A 264 37.85 -0.22 28.46
CA LEU A 264 36.70 0.69 28.36
C LEU A 264 36.81 1.64 27.14
N ASP A 265 37.99 2.19 26.88
CA ASP A 265 38.23 3.11 25.77
C ASP A 265 38.25 2.41 24.40
N VAL A 266 38.40 1.08 24.38
CA VAL A 266 38.38 0.26 23.15
C VAL A 266 36.98 -0.32 22.92
N ILE A 267 36.43 -0.99 23.93
CA ILE A 267 35.15 -1.68 23.85
C ILE A 267 34.00 -0.68 23.73
N GLY A 268 34.01 0.44 24.46
CA GLY A 268 32.94 1.43 24.41
C GLY A 268 32.63 1.93 22.98
N PRO A 269 33.65 2.36 22.21
CA PRO A 269 33.51 2.65 20.78
C PRO A 269 33.08 1.45 19.93
N GLN A 270 33.60 0.26 20.17
CA GLN A 270 33.25 -0.93 19.38
C GLN A 270 31.77 -1.32 19.54
N ILE A 271 31.23 -1.27 20.76
CA ILE A 271 29.79 -1.50 20.99
C ILE A 271 28.98 -0.43 20.24
N ALA A 272 29.38 0.85 20.29
CA ALA A 272 28.70 1.93 19.58
C ALA A 272 28.76 1.74 18.04
N GLN A 273 29.90 1.32 17.50
CA GLN A 273 30.07 1.01 16.08
C GLN A 273 29.18 -0.16 15.66
N ASN A 274 29.18 -1.27 16.40
CA ASN A 274 28.34 -2.42 16.11
C ASN A 274 26.85 -2.09 16.20
N SER A 275 26.47 -1.23 17.16
CA SER A 275 25.11 -0.70 17.26
C SER A 275 24.73 0.17 16.06
N SER A 276 25.69 0.94 15.53
CA SER A 276 25.50 1.71 14.29
C SER A 276 25.37 0.81 13.07
N LEU A 277 26.18 -0.25 12.96
CA LEU A 277 26.08 -1.23 11.88
C LEU A 277 24.74 -1.96 11.92
N LEU A 278 24.28 -2.34 13.12
CA LEU A 278 22.96 -2.93 13.33
C LEU A 278 21.87 -1.97 12.84
N LYS A 279 21.89 -0.71 13.29
CA LYS A 279 20.93 0.32 12.86
C LYS A 279 20.93 0.50 11.35
N ASN A 280 22.10 0.58 10.73
CA ASN A 280 22.24 0.79 9.29
C ASN A 280 21.73 -0.43 8.50
N SER A 281 22.05 -1.66 8.92
CA SER A 281 21.53 -2.89 8.31
C SER A 281 20.01 -2.97 8.36
N VAL A 282 19.39 -2.54 9.47
CA VAL A 282 17.92 -2.46 9.58
C VAL A 282 17.37 -1.39 8.63
N PHE A 283 17.99 -0.20 8.64
CA PHE A 283 17.57 0.91 7.77
C PHE A 283 17.68 0.57 6.29
N GLU A 284 18.75 -0.10 5.86
CA GLU A 284 18.95 -0.55 4.48
C GLU A 284 17.85 -1.53 4.05
N ALA A 285 17.49 -2.50 4.90
CA ALA A 285 16.37 -3.38 4.61
C ALA A 285 15.03 -2.63 4.56
N MET A 286 14.83 -1.63 5.43
CA MET A 286 13.63 -0.79 5.43
C MET A 286 13.52 0.00 4.12
N THR A 287 14.62 0.57 3.64
CA THR A 287 14.67 1.28 2.36
C THR A 287 14.43 0.34 1.19
N LEU A 288 15.03 -0.86 1.21
CA LEU A 288 14.86 -1.86 0.16
C LEU A 288 13.39 -2.33 0.06
N GLU A 289 12.74 -2.63 1.19
CA GLU A 289 11.33 -3.00 1.16
C GLU A 289 10.41 -1.84 0.79
N GLY A 290 10.74 -0.61 1.19
CA GLY A 290 10.04 0.59 0.73
C GLY A 290 10.13 0.79 -0.79
N GLU A 291 11.32 0.67 -1.38
CA GLU A 291 11.55 0.74 -2.83
C GLU A 291 10.85 -0.39 -3.58
N ASN A 292 10.88 -1.61 -3.01
CA ASN A 292 10.17 -2.75 -3.56
C ASN A 292 8.65 -2.53 -3.54
N ALA A 293 8.09 -1.97 -2.46
CA ALA A 293 6.69 -1.63 -2.37
C ALA A 293 6.31 -0.55 -3.41
N GLN A 294 7.13 0.49 -3.57
CA GLN A 294 6.93 1.54 -4.58
C GLN A 294 6.99 0.97 -6.01
N THR A 295 7.96 0.11 -6.29
CA THR A 295 8.10 -0.54 -7.59
C THR A 295 6.88 -1.41 -7.90
N GLN A 296 6.35 -2.12 -6.91
CA GLN A 296 5.13 -2.91 -7.07
C GLN A 296 3.90 -2.04 -7.31
N LEU A 297 3.80 -0.87 -6.65
CA LEU A 297 2.72 0.09 -6.93
C LEU A 297 2.77 0.59 -8.38
N ILE A 298 3.95 0.98 -8.88
CA ILE A 298 4.11 1.43 -10.27
C ILE A 298 3.74 0.32 -11.26
N LYS A 299 4.22 -0.91 -11.03
CA LYS A 299 3.85 -2.06 -11.88
C LYS A 299 2.35 -2.31 -11.86
N THR A 300 1.70 -2.20 -10.69
CA THR A 300 0.26 -2.36 -10.55
C THR A 300 -0.50 -1.29 -11.33
N GLU A 301 -0.06 -0.04 -11.26
CA GLU A 301 -0.66 1.08 -12.00
C GLU A 301 -0.60 0.84 -13.52
N VAL A 302 0.57 0.44 -14.04
CA VAL A 302 0.74 0.12 -15.47
C VAL A 302 -0.16 -1.04 -15.89
N VAL A 303 -0.25 -2.12 -15.10
CA VAL A 303 -1.12 -3.26 -15.39
C VAL A 303 -2.59 -2.84 -15.42
N ILE A 304 -3.05 -2.02 -14.46
CA ILE A 304 -4.43 -1.52 -14.43
C ILE A 304 -4.73 -0.70 -15.69
N ILE A 305 -3.82 0.21 -16.08
CA ILE A 305 -3.99 1.03 -17.29
C ILE A 305 -4.07 0.15 -18.53
N ILE A 306 -3.20 -0.86 -18.67
CA ILE A 306 -3.22 -1.79 -19.80
C ILE A 306 -4.54 -2.57 -19.85
N VAL A 307 -4.97 -3.15 -18.72
CA VAL A 307 -6.23 -3.93 -18.68
C VAL A 307 -7.43 -3.02 -18.95
N PHE A 308 -7.43 -1.78 -18.46
CA PHE A 308 -8.47 -0.79 -18.76
C PHE A 308 -8.52 -0.45 -20.24
N LEU A 309 -7.37 -0.14 -20.87
CA LEU A 309 -7.30 0.18 -22.30
C LEU A 309 -7.75 -1.00 -23.17
N VAL A 310 -7.32 -2.22 -22.86
CA VAL A 310 -7.77 -3.42 -23.56
C VAL A 310 -9.28 -3.61 -23.40
N SER A 311 -9.81 -3.43 -22.19
CA SER A 311 -11.25 -3.52 -21.91
C SER A 311 -12.05 -2.48 -22.69
N ALA A 312 -11.56 -1.25 -22.78
CA ALA A 312 -12.18 -0.17 -23.56
C ALA A 312 -12.17 -0.49 -25.07
N ILE A 313 -11.06 -0.97 -25.61
CA ILE A 313 -10.94 -1.37 -27.02
C ILE A 313 -11.89 -2.54 -27.33
N VAL A 314 -11.93 -3.56 -26.48
CA VAL A 314 -12.83 -4.71 -26.64
C VAL A 314 -14.29 -4.27 -26.53
N GLY A 315 -14.63 -3.41 -25.56
CA GLY A 315 -15.96 -2.85 -25.39
C GLY A 315 -16.42 -2.04 -26.61
N MET A 316 -15.53 -1.20 -27.16
CA MET A 316 -15.79 -0.43 -28.38
C MET A 316 -15.99 -1.36 -29.59
N PHE A 317 -15.16 -2.38 -29.73
CA PHE A 317 -15.28 -3.37 -30.81
C PHE A 317 -16.60 -4.15 -30.74
N ILE A 318 -16.99 -4.62 -29.55
CA ILE A 318 -18.27 -5.32 -29.34
C ILE A 318 -19.44 -4.38 -29.63
N SER A 319 -19.40 -3.14 -29.12
CA SER A 319 -20.44 -2.13 -29.34
C SER A 319 -20.62 -1.83 -30.83
N PHE A 320 -19.51 -1.70 -31.57
CA PHE A 320 -19.54 -1.52 -33.03
C PHE A 320 -20.17 -2.71 -33.75
N ARG A 321 -19.86 -3.95 -33.33
CA ARG A 321 -20.47 -5.17 -33.89
C ARG A 321 -21.95 -5.31 -33.57
N LEU A 322 -22.39 -4.87 -32.40
CA LEU A 322 -23.80 -4.82 -32.02
C LEU A 322 -24.55 -3.77 -32.84
N ALA A 323 -24.02 -2.56 -32.96
CA ALA A 323 -24.60 -1.51 -33.79
C ALA A 323 -24.80 -1.98 -35.24
N LYS A 324 -23.76 -2.55 -35.86
CA LYS A 324 -23.85 -3.05 -37.23
C LYS A 324 -24.76 -4.28 -37.38
N GLY A 325 -24.83 -5.14 -36.36
CA GLY A 325 -25.56 -6.41 -36.41
C GLY A 325 -27.02 -6.36 -35.98
N LEU A 326 -27.43 -5.36 -35.21
CA LEU A 326 -28.81 -5.20 -34.70
C LEU A 326 -29.43 -3.86 -35.13
N VAL A 327 -28.76 -2.74 -34.81
CA VAL A 327 -29.31 -1.40 -35.04
C VAL A 327 -29.51 -1.14 -36.54
N ASN A 328 -28.53 -1.50 -37.37
CA ASN A 328 -28.64 -1.31 -38.82
C ASN A 328 -29.79 -2.12 -39.45
N PRO A 329 -29.94 -3.45 -39.22
CA PRO A 329 -31.10 -4.20 -39.71
C PRO A 329 -32.44 -3.66 -39.20
N ILE A 330 -32.53 -3.27 -37.92
CA ILE A 330 -33.74 -2.67 -37.36
C ILE A 330 -34.09 -1.37 -38.10
N ASN A 331 -33.12 -0.50 -38.35
CA ASN A 331 -33.33 0.74 -39.11
C ASN A 331 -33.76 0.46 -40.56
N GLN A 332 -33.23 -0.59 -41.20
CA GLN A 332 -33.67 -1.01 -42.55
C GLN A 332 -35.11 -1.51 -42.57
N ILE A 333 -35.49 -2.33 -41.57
CA ILE A 333 -36.86 -2.81 -41.41
C ILE A 333 -37.80 -1.61 -41.19
N ASN A 334 -37.43 -0.69 -40.29
CA ASN A 334 -38.23 0.50 -39.99
C ASN A 334 -38.41 1.40 -41.22
N ALA A 335 -37.34 1.64 -41.98
CA ALA A 335 -37.41 2.41 -43.23
C ALA A 335 -38.31 1.73 -44.28
N SER A 336 -38.31 0.40 -44.35
CA SER A 336 -39.15 -0.36 -45.27
C SER A 336 -40.63 -0.33 -44.88
N ILE A 337 -40.92 -0.37 -43.58
CA ILE A 337 -42.27 -0.17 -43.04
C ILE A 337 -42.78 1.24 -43.33
N ASP A 338 -41.94 2.27 -43.17
CA ASP A 338 -42.30 3.66 -43.48
C ASP A 338 -42.63 3.84 -44.99
N GLN A 339 -41.87 3.20 -45.88
CA GLN A 339 -42.18 3.19 -47.31
C GLN A 339 -43.53 2.49 -47.59
N LEU A 340 -43.76 1.33 -46.96
CA LEU A 340 -45.02 0.62 -47.10
C LEU A 340 -46.22 1.45 -46.63
N ALA A 341 -46.08 2.17 -45.51
CA ALA A 341 -47.11 3.06 -44.98
C ALA A 341 -47.45 4.23 -45.93
N LYS A 342 -46.51 4.62 -46.80
CA LYS A 342 -46.71 5.63 -47.85
C LYS A 342 -47.33 5.08 -49.14
N GLY A 343 -47.64 3.78 -49.17
CA GLY A 343 -48.25 3.11 -50.33
C GLY A 343 -47.26 2.43 -51.29
N GLU A 344 -45.96 2.42 -50.97
CA GLU A 344 -44.94 1.74 -51.79
C GLU A 344 -44.95 0.23 -51.53
N LEU A 345 -45.68 -0.52 -52.36
CA LEU A 345 -45.80 -1.97 -52.23
C LEU A 345 -44.63 -2.75 -52.86
N THR A 346 -43.70 -2.08 -53.53
CA THR A 346 -42.56 -2.71 -54.22
C THR A 346 -41.37 -2.95 -53.28
N THR A 347 -41.34 -2.29 -52.12
CA THR A 347 -40.25 -2.42 -51.16
C THR A 347 -40.11 -3.85 -50.64
N ARG A 348 -38.87 -4.34 -50.56
CA ARG A 348 -38.52 -5.64 -49.97
C ARG A 348 -37.33 -5.49 -49.03
N ILE A 349 -37.39 -6.18 -47.89
CA ILE A 349 -36.32 -6.23 -46.91
C ILE A 349 -35.37 -7.36 -47.29
N ASN A 350 -34.18 -7.03 -47.79
CA ASN A 350 -33.15 -8.01 -48.11
C ASN A 350 -32.16 -8.15 -46.95
N LEU A 351 -32.55 -8.92 -45.94
CA LEU A 351 -31.69 -9.26 -44.80
C LEU A 351 -31.22 -10.72 -44.92
N ASP A 352 -29.94 -10.88 -45.24
CA ASP A 352 -29.25 -12.17 -45.23
C ASP A 352 -28.84 -12.53 -43.80
N SER A 353 -29.84 -12.86 -42.96
CA SER A 353 -29.67 -13.31 -41.58
C SER A 353 -30.65 -14.46 -41.27
N GLU A 354 -30.22 -15.39 -40.42
CA GLU A 354 -31.05 -16.52 -39.95
C GLU A 354 -31.60 -16.31 -38.54
N ASP A 355 -31.34 -15.15 -37.94
CA ASP A 355 -31.84 -14.79 -36.60
C ASP A 355 -33.28 -14.23 -36.64
N GLU A 356 -33.76 -13.78 -35.48
CA GLU A 356 -35.11 -13.23 -35.32
C GLU A 356 -35.38 -12.02 -36.24
N LEU A 357 -34.34 -11.23 -36.56
CA LEU A 357 -34.47 -10.09 -37.49
C LEU A 357 -34.59 -10.58 -38.94
N GLY A 358 -33.85 -11.62 -39.32
CA GLY A 358 -34.00 -12.28 -40.62
C GLY A 358 -35.37 -12.94 -40.78
N GLN A 359 -35.90 -13.56 -39.73
CA GLN A 359 -37.25 -14.11 -39.73
C GLN A 359 -38.31 -13.01 -39.84
N LEU A 360 -38.13 -11.89 -39.15
CA LEU A 360 -39.01 -10.72 -39.27
C LEU A 360 -39.02 -10.15 -40.69
N ALA A 361 -37.86 -10.02 -41.33
CA ALA A 361 -37.74 -9.59 -42.73
C ALA A 361 -38.49 -10.50 -43.69
N LYS A 362 -38.36 -11.82 -43.53
CA LYS A 362 -39.08 -12.81 -44.34
C LYS A 362 -40.59 -12.70 -44.15
N ASN A 363 -41.05 -12.55 -42.91
CA ASN A 363 -42.46 -12.38 -42.59
C ASN A 363 -43.03 -11.08 -43.19
N PHE A 364 -42.28 -9.97 -43.11
CA PHE A 364 -42.66 -8.71 -43.74
C PHE A 364 -42.77 -8.84 -45.27
N ASN A 365 -41.78 -9.45 -45.93
CA ASN A 365 -41.83 -9.64 -47.39
C ASN A 365 -43.02 -10.51 -47.83
N ARG A 366 -43.38 -11.53 -47.04
CA ARG A 366 -44.58 -12.33 -47.31
C ARG A 366 -45.85 -11.48 -47.19
N PHE A 367 -45.97 -10.69 -46.13
CA PHE A 367 -47.09 -9.77 -45.94
C PHE A 367 -47.25 -8.78 -47.09
N VAL A 368 -46.15 -8.17 -47.57
CA VAL A 368 -46.20 -7.24 -48.72
C VAL A 368 -46.62 -7.95 -50.01
N THR A 369 -46.17 -9.20 -50.24
CA THR A 369 -46.60 -9.98 -51.40
C THR A 369 -48.09 -10.29 -51.37
N GLU A 370 -48.63 -10.69 -50.22
CA GLU A 370 -50.07 -10.92 -50.04
C GLU A 370 -50.87 -9.62 -50.24
N LEU A 371 -50.36 -8.49 -49.76
CA LEU A 371 -50.99 -7.18 -49.96
C LEU A 371 -50.98 -6.73 -51.42
N GLN A 372 -49.89 -6.95 -52.16
CA GLN A 372 -49.82 -6.68 -53.60
C GLN A 372 -50.82 -7.53 -54.39
N GLN A 373 -50.94 -8.81 -54.05
CA GLN A 373 -51.91 -9.70 -54.68
C GLN A 373 -53.34 -9.20 -54.43
N LEU A 374 -53.66 -8.84 -53.20
CA LEU A 374 -54.97 -8.28 -52.84
C LEU A 374 -55.27 -6.99 -53.61
N VAL A 375 -54.31 -6.06 -53.73
CA VAL A 375 -54.49 -4.83 -54.52
C VAL A 375 -54.68 -5.14 -56.01
N THR A 376 -53.98 -6.14 -56.54
CA THR A 376 -54.14 -6.59 -57.94
C THR A 376 -55.52 -7.20 -58.18
N GLU A 377 -55.99 -8.02 -57.25
CA GLU A 377 -57.33 -8.61 -57.29
C GLU A 377 -58.43 -7.54 -57.22
N ILE A 378 -58.27 -6.52 -56.36
CA ILE A 378 -59.17 -5.37 -56.30
C ILE A 378 -59.15 -4.57 -57.61
N SER A 379 -57.97 -4.32 -58.18
CA SER A 379 -57.85 -3.61 -59.47
C SER A 379 -58.57 -4.37 -60.59
N SER A 380 -58.34 -5.69 -60.69
CA SER A 380 -59.03 -6.56 -61.65
C SER A 380 -60.55 -6.64 -61.40
N ALA A 381 -61.00 -6.65 -60.15
CA ALA A 381 -62.42 -6.61 -59.81
C ALA A 381 -63.04 -5.25 -60.20
N THR A 382 -62.30 -4.16 -60.02
CA THR A 382 -62.73 -2.80 -60.41
C THR A 382 -62.80 -2.64 -61.92
N GLU A 383 -61.85 -3.20 -62.67
CA GLU A 383 -61.88 -3.24 -64.14
C GLU A 383 -63.08 -4.04 -64.65
N ARG A 384 -63.31 -5.25 -64.11
CA ARG A 384 -64.50 -6.06 -64.44
C ARG A 384 -65.80 -5.33 -64.12
N LEU A 385 -65.85 -4.62 -62.99
CA LEU A 385 -67.00 -3.79 -62.63
C LEU A 385 -67.19 -2.63 -63.61
N SER A 386 -66.12 -1.99 -64.06
CA SER A 386 -66.16 -0.92 -65.07
C SER A 386 -66.69 -1.44 -66.41
N THR A 387 -66.20 -2.59 -66.88
CA THR A 387 -66.69 -3.23 -68.12
C THR A 387 -68.16 -3.62 -68.00
N ALA A 388 -68.57 -4.22 -66.87
CA ALA A 388 -69.98 -4.59 -66.64
C ALA A 388 -70.89 -3.34 -66.58
N ALA A 389 -70.41 -2.23 -66.00
CA ALA A 389 -71.13 -0.96 -65.99
C ALA A 389 -71.29 -0.38 -67.41
N GLU A 390 -70.27 -0.50 -68.26
CA GLU A 390 -70.31 -0.07 -69.66
C GLU A 390 -71.26 -0.93 -70.50
N GLU A 391 -71.23 -2.27 -70.35
CA GLU A 391 -72.21 -3.18 -70.96
C GLU A 391 -73.64 -2.83 -70.52
N THR A 392 -73.86 -2.60 -69.22
CA THR A 392 -75.17 -2.22 -68.69
C THR A 392 -75.65 -0.90 -69.28
N SER A 393 -74.76 0.08 -69.43
CA SER A 393 -75.06 1.36 -70.09
C SER A 393 -75.47 1.16 -71.56
N ASN A 394 -74.75 0.32 -72.30
CA ASN A 394 -75.07 -0.01 -73.69
C ASN A 394 -76.42 -0.75 -73.82
N ILE A 395 -76.69 -1.75 -72.99
CA ILE A 395 -77.98 -2.47 -72.95
C ILE A 395 -79.13 -1.51 -72.61
N THR A 396 -78.91 -0.59 -71.66
CA THR A 396 -79.91 0.43 -71.29
C THR A 396 -80.24 1.34 -72.48
N LYS A 397 -79.22 1.73 -73.26
CA LYS A 397 -79.39 2.52 -74.49
C LYS A 397 -80.18 1.75 -75.57
N GLU A 398 -79.81 0.51 -75.84
CA GLU A 398 -80.54 -0.37 -76.77
C GLU A 398 -81.99 -0.60 -76.34
N THR A 399 -82.21 -0.82 -75.04
CA THR A 399 -83.56 -0.96 -74.46
C THR A 399 -84.39 0.30 -74.70
N SER A 400 -83.81 1.48 -74.50
CA SER A 400 -84.48 2.77 -74.78
C SER A 400 -84.89 2.89 -76.26
N GLU A 401 -84.01 2.50 -77.19
CA GLU A 401 -84.30 2.50 -78.64
C GLU A 401 -85.43 1.51 -78.99
N ASN A 402 -85.43 0.31 -78.39
CA ASN A 402 -86.49 -0.67 -78.58
C ASN A 402 -87.83 -0.22 -78.01
N VAL A 403 -87.84 0.48 -76.87
CA VAL A 403 -89.05 1.11 -76.32
C VAL A 403 -89.60 2.17 -77.28
N PHE A 404 -88.74 2.98 -77.92
CA PHE A 404 -89.16 3.94 -78.95
C PHE A 404 -89.76 3.24 -80.19
N LYS A 405 -89.15 2.14 -80.66
CA LYS A 405 -89.73 1.34 -81.76
C LYS A 405 -91.08 0.76 -81.40
N GLN A 406 -91.20 0.17 -80.21
CA GLN A 406 -92.45 -0.39 -79.71
C GLN A 406 -93.53 0.68 -79.60
N GLN A 407 -93.19 1.89 -79.13
CA GLN A 407 -94.11 3.02 -79.11
C GLN A 407 -94.64 3.37 -80.52
N ASN A 408 -93.76 3.40 -81.54
CA ASN A 408 -94.16 3.66 -82.92
C ASN A 408 -95.08 2.57 -83.48
N GLU A 409 -94.76 1.29 -83.25
CA GLU A 409 -95.63 0.17 -83.64
C GLU A 409 -96.99 0.26 -82.95
N THR A 410 -97.02 0.64 -81.67
CA THR A 410 -98.27 0.85 -80.93
C THR A 410 -99.10 1.98 -81.55
N SER A 411 -98.45 3.05 -82.03
CA SER A 411 -99.12 4.15 -82.75
C SER A 411 -99.67 3.72 -84.12
N LEU A 412 -98.95 2.85 -84.83
CA LEU A 412 -99.41 2.22 -86.07
C LEU A 412 -100.61 1.30 -85.83
N VAL A 413 -100.59 0.50 -84.76
CA VAL A 413 -101.74 -0.31 -84.34
C VAL A 413 -102.94 0.57 -84.00
N ALA A 414 -102.74 1.68 -83.28
CA ALA A 414 -103.82 2.62 -83.00
C ALA A 414 -104.41 3.24 -84.28
N THR A 415 -103.57 3.54 -85.28
CA THR A 415 -104.00 4.03 -86.60
C THR A 415 -104.81 2.97 -87.35
N ALA A 416 -104.32 1.72 -87.35
CA ALA A 416 -105.02 0.58 -87.95
C ALA A 416 -106.38 0.32 -87.28
N ILE A 417 -106.48 0.47 -85.96
CA ILE A 417 -107.76 0.37 -85.23
C ILE A 417 -108.75 1.46 -85.67
N ASN A 418 -108.29 2.69 -85.92
CA ASN A 418 -109.15 3.76 -86.42
C ASN A 418 -109.66 3.48 -87.85
N GLU A 419 -108.79 3.03 -88.76
CA GLU A 419 -109.14 2.55 -90.10
C GLU A 419 -110.14 1.38 -90.05
N MET A 420 -109.91 0.42 -89.14
CA MET A 420 -110.79 -0.73 -88.92
C MET A 420 -112.17 -0.31 -88.38
N THR A 421 -112.21 0.73 -87.54
CA THR A 421 -113.47 1.30 -87.03
C THR A 421 -114.28 1.99 -88.14
N ALA A 422 -113.59 2.65 -89.08
CA ALA A 422 -114.23 3.28 -90.24
C ALA A 422 -114.83 2.23 -91.20
N THR A 423 -114.09 1.15 -91.48
CA THR A 423 -114.59 0.03 -92.31
C THR A 423 -115.74 -0.71 -91.64
N VAL A 424 -115.73 -0.91 -90.31
CA VAL A 424 -116.87 -1.51 -89.60
C VAL A 424 -118.14 -0.66 -89.72
N ARG A 425 -118.03 0.68 -89.67
CA ARG A 425 -119.17 1.58 -89.92
C ARG A 425 -119.68 1.49 -91.35
N GLU A 426 -118.77 1.41 -92.33
CA GLU A 426 -119.12 1.26 -93.74
C GLU A 426 -119.84 -0.06 -94.02
N VAL A 427 -119.35 -1.17 -93.45
CA VAL A 427 -120.01 -2.47 -93.53
C VAL A 427 -121.40 -2.43 -92.88
N ALA A 428 -121.53 -1.85 -91.69
CA ALA A 428 -122.83 -1.72 -91.03
C ALA A 428 -123.86 -0.96 -91.89
N ASN A 429 -123.44 0.15 -92.52
CA ASN A 429 -124.28 0.95 -93.40
C ASN A 429 -124.68 0.20 -94.69
N ASN A 430 -123.74 -0.54 -95.29
CA ASN A 430 -124.02 -1.42 -96.43
C ASN A 430 -124.97 -2.57 -96.07
N THR A 431 -124.86 -3.11 -94.85
CA THR A 431 -125.73 -4.19 -94.37
C THR A 431 -127.16 -3.69 -94.16
N GLU A 432 -127.34 -2.45 -93.68
CA GLU A 432 -128.65 -1.79 -93.54
C GLU A 432 -129.31 -1.53 -94.90
N GLN A 433 -128.56 -1.01 -95.87
CA GLN A 433 -129.06 -0.84 -97.24
C GLN A 433 -129.45 -2.17 -97.89
N ALA A 434 -128.64 -3.21 -97.73
CA ALA A 434 -128.96 -4.54 -98.25
C ALA A 434 -130.22 -5.13 -97.61
N SER A 435 -130.43 -4.90 -96.30
CA SER A 435 -131.63 -5.32 -95.59
C SER A 435 -132.89 -4.60 -96.07
N LEU A 436 -132.81 -3.29 -96.37
CA LEU A 436 -133.92 -2.51 -96.94
C LEU A 436 -134.29 -2.98 -98.35
N ALA A 437 -133.29 -3.20 -99.21
CA ALA A 437 -133.50 -3.70 -100.57
C ALA A 437 -134.11 -5.12 -100.59
N ALA A 438 -133.70 -5.98 -99.65
CA ALA A 438 -134.28 -7.32 -99.50
C ALA A 438 -135.75 -7.27 -99.04
N ALA A 439 -136.12 -6.31 -98.19
CA ALA A 439 -137.49 -6.11 -97.73
C ALA A 439 -138.42 -5.58 -98.84
N GLU A 440 -137.96 -4.64 -99.68
CA GLU A 440 -138.71 -4.17 -100.86
C GLU A 440 -138.92 -5.30 -101.90
N GLY A 441 -137.92 -6.15 -102.09
CA GLY A 441 -138.01 -7.29 -103.01
C GLY A 441 -139.05 -8.33 -102.59
N ASP A 442 -139.21 -8.59 -101.29
CA ASP A 442 -140.21 -9.54 -100.77
C ASP A 442 -141.65 -9.03 -100.95
N ASP A 443 -141.86 -7.72 -100.88
CA ASP A 443 -143.20 -7.10 -101.00
C ASP A 443 -143.70 -7.08 -102.45
N HIS A 444 -142.78 -6.89 -103.41
CA HIS A 444 -143.10 -6.98 -104.84
C HIS A 444 -143.43 -8.41 -105.30
N ALA A 445 -142.77 -9.43 -104.72
CA ALA A 445 -142.99 -10.82 -105.10
C ALA A 445 -144.34 -11.41 -104.62
N LYS A 446 -144.96 -10.82 -103.57
CA LYS A 446 -146.29 -11.23 -103.09
C LYS A 446 -147.46 -10.60 -103.84
N SER A 447 -147.19 -9.63 -104.72
CA SER A 447 -148.21 -8.71 -105.26
C SER A 447 -148.41 -8.79 -106.79
N GLY A 448 -147.75 -9.72 -107.49
CA GLY A 448 -147.89 -9.95 -108.94
C GLY A 448 -147.79 -11.42 -109.29
#